data_AF-A0A4Y7U2U7-F1
#
_entry.id   AF-A0A4Y7U2U7-F1
#
_cell.length_a   1.000
_cell.length_b   1.000
_cell.length_c   1.000
_cell.angle_alpha   90.00
_cell.angle_beta   90.00
_cell.angle_gamma   90.00
#
_symmetry.space_group_name_H-M   'P 1'
#
loop_
_entity.id
_entity.type
_entity.pdbx_description
1 polymer ?
#
loop_
_entity_poly.entity_id
_entity_poly.type
_entity_poly.pdbx_seq_one_letter_code
_entity_poly.pdbx_strand_id
1 'polypeptide(L)'
;SQSQIFDSTPYELAKELKTSFPEIANASGARTVSNYLSANEEIFPRNEGLITDSNFLSMFSFDFLEGDKNSALSQPMSIALSKSLADKLFPNGTAIGKTVFVNKKYNF
;
A
#
# COMPACT_ATOMS: atom_id res chain seq x y z
N SER A 1 14.21 30.12 -16.32
CA SER A 1 14.44 28.90 -15.54
C SER A 1 13.12 28.52 -14.89
N GLN A 2 12.40 27.53 -15.42
CA GLN A 2 11.25 26.96 -14.70
C GLN A 2 11.80 25.93 -13.73
N SER A 3 11.59 26.13 -12.43
CA SER A 3 11.86 25.10 -11.42
C SER A 3 10.93 23.93 -11.70
N GLN A 4 11.48 22.77 -12.07
CA GLN A 4 10.73 21.53 -12.00
C GLN A 4 10.46 21.25 -10.53
N ILE A 5 9.23 21.51 -10.07
CA ILE A 5 8.78 21.11 -8.75
C ILE A 5 8.52 19.60 -8.85
N PHE A 6 9.45 18.80 -8.33
CA PHE A 6 9.20 17.39 -8.10
C PHE A 6 8.33 17.28 -6.85
N ASP A 7 7.05 16.95 -7.02
CA ASP A 7 6.15 16.58 -5.92
C ASP A 7 6.42 15.15 -5.43
N SER A 8 7.71 14.81 -5.33
CA SER A 8 8.18 13.48 -4.99
C SER A 8 9.45 13.57 -4.18
N THR A 9 9.45 12.94 -3.01
CA THR A 9 10.63 12.79 -2.18
C THR A 9 11.37 11.49 -2.54
N PRO A 10 12.70 11.41 -2.33
CA PRO A 10 13.41 10.14 -2.42
C PRO A 10 12.79 9.09 -1.49
N TYR A 11 12.74 7.83 -1.93
CA TYR A 11 12.16 6.73 -1.14
C TYR A 11 12.84 6.58 0.24
N GLU A 12 14.17 6.76 0.29
CA GLU A 12 14.96 6.66 1.52
C GLU A 12 14.77 7.83 2.49
N LEU A 13 14.09 8.93 2.08
CA LEU A 13 13.98 10.13 2.92
C LEU A 13 13.32 9.82 4.27
N ALA A 14 12.23 9.06 4.28
CA ALA A 14 11.52 8.71 5.52
C ALA A 14 12.44 7.94 6.50
N LYS A 15 13.25 7.04 5.96
CA LYS A 15 14.23 6.26 6.74
C LYS A 15 15.36 7.15 7.26
N GLU A 16 15.88 8.04 6.42
CA GLU A 16 16.95 8.97 6.79
C GLU A 16 16.49 9.94 7.88
N LEU A 17 15.26 10.47 7.78
CA LEU A 17 14.70 11.35 8.80
C LEU A 17 14.67 10.69 10.18
N LYS A 18 14.22 9.44 10.28
CA LYS A 18 14.24 8.68 11.55
C LYS A 18 15.66 8.38 12.05
N THR A 19 16.64 8.29 11.14
CA THR A 19 18.03 7.97 11.49
C THR A 19 18.78 9.21 11.97
N SER A 20 18.59 10.34 11.30
CA SER A 20 19.30 11.59 11.56
C SER A 20 18.66 12.42 12.68
N PHE A 21 17.35 12.28 12.95
CA PHE A 21 16.62 13.11 13.91
C PHE A 21 15.84 12.23 14.91
N PRO A 22 16.40 11.93 16.10
CA PRO A 22 15.79 11.02 17.07
C PRO A 22 14.46 11.53 17.66
N GLU A 23 14.16 12.82 17.54
CA GLU A 23 12.87 13.41 17.91
C GLU A 23 11.71 13.02 16.96
N ILE A 24 12.01 12.52 15.76
CA ILE A 24 11.00 12.06 14.80
C ILE A 24 10.50 10.67 15.23
N ALA A 25 9.30 10.64 15.82
CA ALA A 25 8.68 9.39 16.27
C ALA A 25 8.42 8.42 15.11
N ASN A 26 7.86 8.90 13.99
CA ASN A 26 7.57 8.09 12.79
C ASN A 26 7.65 8.93 11.52
N ALA A 27 8.06 8.28 10.42
CA ALA A 27 8.03 8.82 9.07
C ALA A 27 7.70 7.67 8.10
N SER A 28 6.96 7.98 7.05
CA SER A 28 6.60 7.03 6.00
C SER A 28 6.49 7.75 4.66
N GLY A 29 6.82 7.05 3.57
CA GLY A 29 6.56 7.52 2.21
C GLY A 29 5.19 7.04 1.74
N ALA A 30 4.47 7.90 1.02
CA ALA A 30 3.21 7.54 0.37
C ALA A 30 3.20 8.07 -1.06
N ARG A 31 2.93 7.18 -2.01
CA ARG A 31 2.77 7.54 -3.43
C ARG A 31 1.44 7.06 -3.94
N THR A 32 0.62 7.97 -4.45
CA THR A 32 -0.63 7.63 -5.12
C THR A 32 -0.36 6.86 -6.41
N VAL A 33 -1.13 5.80 -6.62
CA VAL A 33 -1.12 4.99 -7.84
C VAL A 33 -2.54 4.72 -8.30
N SER A 34 -2.71 4.53 -9.61
CA SER A 34 -3.95 4.02 -10.20
C SER A 34 -3.59 2.80 -11.04
N ASN A 35 -4.07 1.63 -10.65
CA ASN A 35 -3.68 0.36 -11.25
C ASN A 35 -4.88 -0.47 -11.68
N TYR A 36 -4.64 -1.38 -12.61
CA TYR A 36 -5.52 -2.52 -12.85
C TYR A 36 -5.21 -3.58 -11.80
N LEU A 37 -6.23 -4.08 -11.13
CA LEU A 37 -6.11 -5.19 -10.18
C LEU A 37 -6.86 -6.39 -10.74
N SER A 38 -6.35 -7.59 -10.52
CA SER A 38 -7.05 -8.80 -10.94
C SER A 38 -6.86 -9.95 -9.98
N ALA A 39 -7.91 -10.75 -9.83
CA ALA A 39 -7.95 -12.01 -9.11
C ALA A 39 -8.86 -12.98 -9.87
N ASN A 40 -8.52 -14.27 -9.91
CA ASN A 40 -9.34 -15.31 -10.57
C ASN A 40 -9.80 -14.94 -12.01
N GLU A 41 -8.88 -14.42 -12.82
CA GLU A 41 -9.11 -13.97 -14.21
C GLU A 41 -9.93 -12.68 -14.40
N GLU A 42 -10.62 -12.19 -13.37
CA GLU A 42 -11.36 -10.93 -13.41
C GLU A 42 -10.44 -9.72 -13.25
N ILE A 43 -10.68 -8.67 -14.04
CA ILE A 43 -9.87 -7.45 -14.05
C ILE A 43 -10.72 -6.26 -13.61
N PHE A 44 -10.26 -5.56 -12.59
CA PHE A 44 -10.83 -4.36 -12.03
C PHE A 44 -9.96 -3.15 -12.43
N PRO A 45 -10.46 -2.27 -13.32
CA PRO A 45 -9.68 -1.13 -13.81
C PRO A 45 -9.72 0.06 -12.84
N ARG A 46 -8.66 0.89 -12.89
CA ARG A 46 -8.58 2.20 -12.21
C ARG A 46 -8.83 2.14 -10.70
N ASN A 47 -8.16 1.21 -10.02
CA ASN A 47 -8.16 1.20 -8.56
C ASN A 47 -7.10 2.17 -8.06
N GLU A 48 -7.55 3.19 -7.34
CA GLU A 48 -6.68 4.13 -6.64
C GLU A 48 -6.14 3.48 -5.36
N GLY A 49 -4.87 3.72 -5.06
CA GLY A 49 -4.22 3.21 -3.88
C GLY A 49 -2.93 3.94 -3.57
N LEU A 50 -2.23 3.44 -2.55
CA LEU A 50 -0.95 3.98 -2.10
C LEU A 50 0.11 2.89 -2.17
N ILE A 51 1.28 3.23 -2.69
CA ILE A 51 2.52 2.51 -2.37
C ILE A 51 3.06 3.15 -1.10
N THR A 52 3.12 2.37 -0.02
CA THR A 52 3.53 2.80 1.31
C THR A 52 4.04 1.60 2.14
N ASP A 53 4.37 1.84 3.41
CA ASP A 53 4.96 0.86 4.33
C ASP A 53 4.15 0.70 5.63
N SER A 54 4.60 -0.19 6.51
CA SER A 54 3.95 -0.44 7.80
C SER A 54 3.95 0.78 8.75
N ASN A 55 4.88 1.73 8.63
CA ASN A 55 4.86 2.94 9.45
C ASN A 55 3.64 3.82 9.10
N PHE A 56 3.18 3.80 7.85
CA PHE A 56 1.94 4.50 7.48
C PHE A 56 0.73 3.98 8.27
N LEU A 57 0.65 2.66 8.45
CA LEU A 57 -0.44 2.01 9.21
C LEU A 57 -0.33 2.22 10.73
N SER A 58 0.84 2.57 11.25
CA SER A 58 1.02 2.94 12.66
C SER A 58 0.72 4.42 12.92
N MET A 59 0.95 5.28 11.93
CA MET A 59 0.66 6.71 12.00
C MET A 59 -0.82 7.04 11.85
N PHE A 60 -1.54 6.30 10.98
CA PHE A 60 -2.96 6.52 10.71
C PHE A 60 -3.83 5.40 11.28
N SER A 61 -5.05 5.75 11.66
CA SER A 61 -6.01 4.79 12.23
C SER A 61 -6.86 4.16 11.13
N PHE A 62 -6.80 2.83 11.05
CA PHE A 62 -7.60 2.00 10.17
C PHE A 62 -8.18 0.84 10.96
N ASP A 63 -9.45 0.53 10.71
CA ASP A 63 -10.12 -0.64 11.27
C ASP A 63 -9.84 -1.85 10.39
N PHE A 64 -8.99 -2.77 10.90
CA PHE A 64 -8.69 -4.03 10.23
C PHE A 64 -9.83 -5.01 10.49
N LEU A 65 -10.58 -5.34 9.42
CA LEU A 65 -11.67 -6.32 9.50
C LEU A 65 -11.16 -7.76 9.42
N GLU A 66 -10.06 -7.99 8.70
CA GLU A 66 -9.39 -9.27 8.55
C GLU A 66 -7.86 -9.07 8.51
N GLY A 67 -7.10 -10.07 8.97
CA GLY A 67 -5.63 -10.02 9.06
C GLY A 67 -5.11 -9.36 10.35
N ASP A 68 -3.80 -9.16 10.42
CA ASP A 68 -3.13 -8.52 11.57
C ASP A 68 -2.51 -7.18 11.16
N LYS A 69 -2.98 -6.10 11.79
CA LYS A 69 -2.50 -4.73 11.59
C LYS A 69 -1.00 -4.61 11.87
N ASN A 70 -0.47 -5.34 12.85
CA ASN A 70 0.92 -5.20 13.28
C ASN A 70 1.91 -5.82 12.29
N SER A 71 1.46 -6.79 11.50
CA SER A 71 2.28 -7.43 10.46
C SER A 71 1.96 -6.95 9.04
N ALA A 72 0.89 -6.18 8.85
CA ALA A 72 0.50 -5.66 7.54
C ALA A 72 1.60 -4.77 6.93
N LEU A 73 1.87 -4.94 5.63
CA LEU A 73 2.90 -4.21 4.87
C LEU A 73 4.33 -4.37 5.40
N SER A 74 4.59 -5.36 6.28
CA SER A 74 5.94 -5.67 6.77
C SER A 74 6.75 -6.54 5.80
N GLN A 75 6.07 -7.28 4.93
CA GLN A 75 6.68 -8.17 3.94
C GLN A 75 6.68 -7.53 2.54
N PRO A 76 7.73 -7.74 1.74
CA PRO A 76 7.72 -7.33 0.34
C PRO A 76 6.59 -8.04 -0.40
N MET A 77 6.04 -7.40 -1.43
CA MET A 77 4.93 -7.94 -2.23
C MET A 77 3.71 -8.32 -1.36
N SER A 78 3.35 -7.46 -0.41
CA SER A 78 2.09 -7.58 0.33
C SER A 78 1.17 -6.40 0.03
N ILE A 79 -0.15 -6.62 0.11
CA ILE A 79 -1.18 -5.61 -0.15
C ILE A 79 -2.25 -5.65 0.94
N ALA A 80 -2.68 -4.47 1.40
CA ALA A 80 -3.88 -4.31 2.21
C ALA A 80 -5.02 -3.82 1.32
N LEU A 81 -6.19 -4.46 1.40
CA LEU A 81 -7.36 -4.12 0.60
C LEU A 81 -8.40 -3.42 1.44
N SER A 82 -9.07 -2.42 0.87
CA SER A 82 -10.33 -1.93 1.45
C SER A 82 -11.38 -3.05 1.38
N LYS A 83 -12.34 -3.04 2.31
CA LYS A 83 -13.41 -4.03 2.34
C LYS A 83 -14.13 -4.13 0.98
N SER A 84 -14.49 -2.99 0.39
CA SER A 84 -15.22 -2.96 -0.88
C SER A 84 -14.41 -3.51 -2.05
N LEU A 85 -13.08 -3.42 -2.02
CA LEU A 85 -12.21 -4.00 -3.02
C LEU A 85 -11.99 -5.50 -2.78
N ALA A 86 -11.85 -5.93 -1.52
CA ALA A 86 -11.80 -7.34 -1.15
C ALA A 86 -13.08 -8.08 -1.58
N ASP A 87 -14.26 -7.50 -1.31
CA ASP A 87 -15.55 -8.06 -1.72
C ASP A 87 -15.67 -8.18 -3.25
N LYS A 88 -15.10 -7.23 -4.01
CA LYS A 88 -15.08 -7.28 -5.48
C LYS A 88 -14.15 -8.36 -6.02
N LEU A 89 -12.92 -8.44 -5.49
CA LEU A 89 -11.91 -9.40 -5.95
C LEU A 89 -12.21 -10.84 -5.50
N PHE A 90 -12.86 -10.99 -4.34
CA PHE A 90 -13.11 -12.28 -3.70
C PHE A 90 -14.54 -12.36 -3.15
N PRO A 91 -15.58 -12.33 -4.00
CA PRO A 91 -16.98 -12.27 -3.56
C PRO A 91 -17.43 -13.46 -2.71
N ASN A 92 -16.72 -14.59 -2.81
CA ASN A 92 -17.07 -15.85 -2.14
C ASN A 92 -16.21 -16.15 -0.89
N GLY A 93 -15.57 -15.16 -0.27
CA GLY A 93 -14.93 -15.33 1.03
C GLY A 93 -13.68 -14.47 1.24
N THR A 94 -12.87 -14.84 2.24
CA THR A 94 -11.70 -14.07 2.68
C THR A 94 -10.69 -13.78 1.55
N ALA A 95 -10.06 -12.60 1.61
CA ALA A 95 -8.92 -12.23 0.77
C ALA A 95 -7.57 -12.68 1.35
N ILE A 96 -7.52 -13.10 2.62
CA ILE A 96 -6.30 -13.45 3.32
C ILE A 96 -5.62 -14.66 2.66
N GLY A 97 -4.33 -14.52 2.37
CA GLY A 97 -3.53 -15.56 1.72
C GLY A 97 -3.81 -15.77 0.23
N LYS A 98 -4.67 -14.95 -0.38
CA LYS A 98 -4.93 -14.99 -1.82
C LYS A 98 -4.04 -14.01 -2.57
N THR A 99 -3.74 -14.33 -3.82
CA THR A 99 -2.90 -13.51 -4.69
C THR A 99 -3.73 -12.48 -5.45
N VAL A 100 -3.23 -11.24 -5.50
CA VAL A 100 -3.74 -10.16 -6.35
C VAL A 100 -2.67 -9.76 -7.35
N PHE A 101 -3.06 -9.65 -8.63
CA PHE A 101 -2.17 -9.18 -9.68
C PHE A 101 -2.38 -7.69 -9.95
N VAL A 102 -1.30 -6.93 -9.94
CA VAL A 102 -1.26 -5.50 -10.28
C VAL A 102 -0.74 -5.37 -11.71
N ASN A 103 -1.53 -4.73 -12.58
CA ASN A 103 -1.24 -4.50 -14.00
C ASN A 103 -0.85 -5.77 -14.78
N LYS A 104 -1.37 -6.95 -14.36
CA LYS A 104 -0.98 -8.28 -14.87
C LYS A 104 0.52 -8.59 -14.84
N LYS A 105 1.31 -7.80 -14.10
CA LYS A 105 2.78 -7.88 -14.10
C LYS A 105 3.34 -8.28 -12.74
N TYR A 106 2.79 -7.73 -11.67
CA TYR A 106 3.27 -7.96 -10.31
C TYR A 106 2.21 -8.71 -9.52
N ASN A 107 2.62 -9.70 -8.74
CA ASN A 107 1.76 -10.43 -7.82
C ASN A 107 2.07 -10.02 -6.38
N PHE A 108 1.00 -9.85 -5.62
CA PHE A 108 1.00 -9.53 -4.19
C PHE A 108 0.14 -10.56 -3.46
#